data_AF-A0AAV5EFM3-F1
#
_entry.id   AF-A0AAV5EFM3-F1
#
_cell.length_a   1.000
_cell.length_b   1.000
_cell.length_c   1.000
_cell.angle_alpha   90.00
_cell.angle_beta   90.00
_cell.angle_gamma   90.00
#
_symmetry.space_group_name_H-M   'P 1'
#
loop_
_entity.id
_entity.type
_entity.pdbx_description
1 polymer ?
#
loop_
_entity_poly.entity_id
_entity_poly.type
_entity_poly.pdbx_seq_one_letter_code
_entity_poly.pdbx_strand_id
1 'polypeptide(L)'
;MNDRLNIRRLLQRKNIMLDSYDCELCILQRTESLRHLFFTCNFAKRCWQAIDISFPNHLQPLQVVRRIKRRMMKSFFMEIFILMIWCIWM
;
A
#
# COMPACT_ATOMS: atom_id res chain seq x y z
N MET A 1 -5.39 -15.74 5.93
CA MET A 1 -4.74 -15.05 4.78
C MET A 1 -5.46 -13.76 4.33
N ASN A 2 -6.54 -13.32 4.98
CA ASN A 2 -7.19 -12.02 4.76
C ASN A 2 -7.08 -11.11 6.00
N ASP A 3 -6.18 -11.51 6.90
CA ASP A 3 -6.32 -11.25 8.33
C ASP A 3 -5.67 -9.92 8.71
N ARG A 4 -4.41 -9.65 8.38
CA ARG A 4 -3.77 -8.38 8.80
C ARG A 4 -4.52 -7.10 8.35
N LEU A 5 -5.07 -7.07 7.12
CA LEU A 5 -5.70 -5.89 6.49
C LEU A 5 -7.07 -5.59 7.10
N ASN A 6 -7.84 -6.65 7.30
CA ASN A 6 -9.18 -6.56 7.84
C ASN A 6 -9.14 -6.47 9.37
N ILE A 7 -8.20 -7.15 10.04
CA ILE A 7 -8.13 -7.19 11.50
C ILE A 7 -7.88 -5.79 12.06
N ARG A 8 -6.84 -5.04 11.67
CA ARG A 8 -6.55 -3.75 12.36
C ARG A 8 -7.68 -2.72 12.22
N ARG A 9 -8.26 -2.58 11.02
CA ARG A 9 -9.39 -1.65 10.77
C ARG A 9 -10.72 -2.15 11.34
N LEU A 10 -10.99 -3.47 11.35
CA LEU A 10 -12.18 -4.03 12.00
C LEU A 10 -12.06 -3.99 13.53
N LEU A 11 -10.88 -4.26 14.09
CA LEU A 11 -10.59 -4.16 15.52
C LEU A 11 -10.71 -2.72 16.00
N GLN A 12 -10.22 -1.74 15.23
CA GLN A 12 -10.43 -0.31 15.52
C GLN A 12 -11.93 0.05 15.52
N ARG A 13 -12.71 -0.43 14.53
CA ARG A 13 -14.17 -0.23 14.50
C ARG A 13 -14.91 -0.99 15.60
N LYS A 14 -14.35 -2.08 16.11
CA LYS A 14 -14.88 -2.89 17.21
C LYS A 14 -14.34 -2.47 18.59
N ASN A 15 -13.60 -1.35 18.68
CA ASN A 15 -13.06 -0.82 19.93
C ASN A 15 -12.10 -1.79 20.66
N ILE A 16 -11.44 -2.68 19.90
CA ILE A 16 -10.41 -3.58 20.43
C ILE A 16 -9.08 -2.84 20.31
N MET A 17 -8.51 -2.50 21.46
CA MET A 17 -7.18 -1.90 21.60
C MET A 17 -6.13 -2.86 21.04
N LEU A 18 -5.46 -2.46 19.96
CA LEU A 18 -4.17 -3.06 19.61
C LEU A 18 -3.06 -2.30 20.34
N ASP A 19 -1.99 -3.01 20.72
CA ASP A 19 -0.80 -2.40 21.33
C ASP A 19 -0.15 -1.33 20.44
N SER A 20 -0.32 -1.43 19.11
CA SER A 20 0.06 -0.36 18.18
C SER A 20 -0.75 -0.44 16.87
N TYR A 21 -1.09 0.74 16.34
CA TYR A 21 -1.70 0.91 15.02
C TYR A 21 -0.68 1.31 13.96
N ASP A 22 0.61 1.16 14.24
CA ASP A 22 1.68 1.66 13.39
C ASP A 22 2.03 0.68 12.28
N CYS A 23 2.49 1.24 11.16
CA CYS A 23 2.92 0.49 10.01
C CYS A 23 4.29 -0.10 10.28
N GLU A 24 4.35 -1.41 10.41
CA GLU A 24 5.59 -2.16 10.70
C GLU A 24 6.62 -2.06 9.58
N LEU A 25 6.16 -1.84 8.34
CA LEU A 25 7.01 -1.63 7.17
C LEU A 25 7.56 -0.20 7.09
N CYS A 26 7.15 0.67 8.00
CA CYS A 26 7.57 2.06 8.05
C CYS A 26 8.47 2.32 9.26
N ILE A 27 9.73 2.68 8.99
CA ILE A 27 10.70 3.07 10.03
C ILE A 27 10.18 4.23 10.89
N LEU A 28 9.31 5.08 10.33
CA LEU A 28 8.73 6.22 11.03
C LEU A 28 7.53 5.86 11.92
N GLN A 29 7.21 4.56 12.06
CA GLN A 29 6.09 4.03 12.87
C GLN A 29 4.83 4.89 12.74
N ARG A 30 4.47 5.23 11.49
CA ARG A 30 3.26 6.01 11.23
C ARG A 30 2.04 5.12 11.29
N THR A 31 0.92 5.66 11.73
CA THR A 31 -0.36 4.98 11.74
C THR A 31 -0.64 4.33 10.38
N GLU A 32 -0.88 3.03 10.44
CA GLU A 32 -1.11 2.19 9.28
C GLU A 32 -2.47 2.52 8.65
N SER A 33 -2.41 2.94 7.40
CA SER A 33 -3.59 3.07 6.54
C SER A 33 -3.31 2.35 5.23
N LEU A 34 -4.35 1.91 4.52
CA LEU A 34 -4.19 1.27 3.21
C LEU A 34 -3.34 2.13 2.25
N ARG A 35 -3.58 3.44 2.28
CA ARG A 35 -2.83 4.40 1.49
C ARG A 35 -1.35 4.42 1.90
N HIS A 36 -1.10 4.42 3.20
CA HIS A 36 0.27 4.41 3.70
C HIS A 36 0.97 3.11 3.34
N LEU A 37 0.41 1.98 3.73
CA LEU A 37 0.97 0.66 3.51
C LEU A 37 1.33 0.40 2.05
N PHE A 38 0.42 0.68 1.10
CA PHE A 38 0.63 0.32 -0.29
C PHE A 38 1.28 1.39 -1.16
N PHE A 39 1.28 2.67 -0.76
CA PHE A 39 1.70 3.76 -1.66
C PHE A 39 2.68 4.76 -1.03
N THR A 40 2.52 5.13 0.24
CA THR A 40 3.31 6.24 0.82
C THR A 40 4.37 5.80 1.84
N CYS A 41 4.29 4.56 2.32
CA CYS A 41 5.31 3.94 3.15
C CYS A 41 6.65 3.87 2.40
N ASN A 42 7.75 4.05 3.11
CA ASN A 42 9.09 4.02 2.52
C ASN A 42 9.40 2.67 1.87
N PHE A 43 8.96 1.57 2.47
CA PHE A 43 9.08 0.23 1.89
C PHE A 43 8.31 0.12 0.57
N ALA A 44 7.01 0.44 0.58
CA ALA A 44 6.18 0.38 -0.63
C ALA A 44 6.72 1.27 -1.75
N LYS A 45 7.20 2.48 -1.43
CA LYS A 45 7.85 3.35 -2.40
C LYS A 45 9.05 2.69 -3.08
N ARG A 46 9.90 2.00 -2.32
CA ARG A 46 11.04 1.27 -2.89
C ARG A 46 10.57 0.13 -3.78
N CYS A 47 9.52 -0.60 -3.39
CA CYS A 47 8.92 -1.63 -4.24
C CYS A 47 8.43 -1.05 -5.59
N TRP A 48 7.71 0.08 -5.57
CA TRP A 48 7.27 0.74 -6.81
C TRP A 48 8.44 1.32 -7.63
N GLN A 49 9.47 1.84 -6.96
CA GLN A 49 10.67 2.34 -7.64
C GLN A 49 11.45 1.24 -8.35
N ALA A 50 11.42 0.00 -7.86
CA ALA A 50 12.07 -1.14 -8.51
C ALA A 50 11.52 -1.44 -9.92
N ILE A 51 10.29 -0.99 -10.21
CA ILE A 51 9.65 -1.10 -11.53
C ILE A 51 9.51 0.25 -12.23
N ASP A 52 10.38 1.20 -11.88
CA ASP A 52 10.44 2.57 -12.40
C ASP A 52 9.12 3.37 -12.26
N ILE A 53 8.45 3.16 -11.14
CA ILE A 53 7.21 3.84 -10.82
C ILE A 53 7.39 4.69 -9.56
N SER A 54 7.15 6.00 -9.71
CA SER A 54 7.16 6.96 -8.61
C SER A 54 5.90 7.82 -8.60
N PHE A 55 5.42 8.12 -7.39
CA PHE A 55 4.24 8.94 -7.17
C PHE A 55 4.49 9.99 -6.10
N PRO A 56 3.96 11.22 -6.26
CA PRO A 56 3.86 12.18 -5.18
C PRO A 56 2.98 11.66 -4.04
N ASN A 57 3.40 11.92 -2.80
CA ASN A 57 2.66 11.50 -1.59
C ASN A 57 1.22 12.04 -1.51
N HIS A 58 0.93 13.17 -2.15
CA HIS A 58 -0.37 13.84 -2.08
C HIS A 58 -1.42 13.20 -2.99
N LEU A 59 -1.05 12.33 -3.93
CA LEU A 59 -2.01 11.72 -4.85
C LEU A 59 -2.97 10.78 -4.12
N GLN A 60 -4.25 10.86 -4.52
CA GLN A 60 -5.24 9.90 -4.07
C GLN A 60 -5.00 8.52 -4.71
N PRO A 61 -5.38 7.41 -4.06
CA PRO A 61 -5.14 6.06 -4.57
C PRO A 61 -5.63 5.85 -6.01
N LEU A 62 -6.81 6.37 -6.35
CA LEU A 62 -7.35 6.28 -7.73
C LEU A 62 -6.49 7.02 -8.75
N GLN A 63 -5.91 8.16 -8.38
CA GLN A 63 -5.01 8.91 -9.24
C GLN A 63 -3.68 8.19 -9.43
N VAL A 64 -3.19 7.51 -8.39
CA VAL A 64 -2.01 6.65 -8.46
C VAL A 64 -2.25 5.51 -9.45
N VAL A 65 -3.34 4.75 -9.29
CA VAL A 65 -3.72 3.66 -10.20
C VAL A 65 -3.83 4.14 -11.65
N ARG A 66 -4.51 5.27 -11.89
CA ARG A 66 -4.61 5.86 -13.24
C ARG A 66 -3.25 6.26 -13.81
N ARG A 67 -2.31 6.71 -12.97
CA ARG A 67 -0.96 7.07 -13.39
C ARG A 67 -0.14 5.83 -13.73
N ILE A 68 -0.25 4.76 -12.94
CA ILE A 68 0.41 3.49 -13.25
C ILE A 68 -0.15 2.93 -14.55
N LYS A 69 -1.47 2.90 -14.72
CA LYS A 69 -2.12 2.46 -15.95
C LYS A 69 -1.66 3.24 -17.18
N ARG A 70 -1.45 4.56 -17.05
CA ARG A 70 -0.92 5.37 -18.16
C ARG A 70 0.55 5.10 -18.47
N ARG A 71 1.39 4.86 -17.45
CA ARG A 71 2.80 4.51 -17.65
C ARG A 71 2.96 3.10 -18.22
N MET A 72 2.16 2.16 -17.74
CA MET A 72 2.14 0.79 -18.22
C MET A 72 1.14 0.65 -19.36
N MET A 73 1.55 1.05 -20.56
CA MET A 73 0.78 0.91 -21.82
C MET A 73 0.56 -0.56 -22.28
N LYS A 74 0.72 -1.56 -21.41
CA LYS A 74 0.57 -2.98 -21.77
C LYS A 74 -0.64 -3.61 -21.11
N SER A 75 -1.21 -4.63 -21.76
CA SER A 75 -2.31 -5.46 -21.25
C SER A 75 -2.05 -6.06 -19.86
N PHE A 76 -0.78 -6.13 -19.43
CA PHE A 76 -0.33 -6.75 -18.17
C PHE A 76 -0.31 -5.84 -16.93
N PHE A 77 -0.88 -4.63 -17.01
CA PHE A 77 -0.85 -3.68 -15.89
C PHE A 77 -1.51 -4.27 -14.63
N MET A 78 -2.63 -4.98 -14.77
CA MET A 78 -3.38 -5.50 -13.62
C MET A 78 -2.62 -6.61 -12.91
N GLU A 79 -1.97 -7.49 -13.67
CA GLU A 79 -1.16 -8.60 -13.16
C GLU A 79 0.03 -8.06 -12.37
N ILE A 80 0.78 -7.11 -12.94
CA ILE A 80 1.91 -6.48 -12.24
C ILE A 80 1.41 -5.76 -10.99
N PHE A 81 0.29 -5.03 -11.07
CA PHE A 81 -0.28 -4.31 -9.94
C PHE A 81 -0.70 -5.26 -8.80
N ILE A 82 -1.34 -6.39 -9.12
CA ILE A 82 -1.76 -7.40 -8.14
C ILE A 82 -0.53 -8.06 -7.50
N LEU A 83 0.48 -8.44 -8.30
CA LEU A 83 1.72 -9.03 -7.80
C LEU A 83 2.45 -8.06 -6.87
N MET A 84 2.54 -6.78 -7.22
CA MET A 84 3.19 -5.76 -6.39
C MET A 84 2.47 -5.56 -5.06
N ILE A 85 1.14 -5.49 -5.07
CA ILE A 85 0.35 -5.42 -3.83
C ILE A 85 0.61 -6.65 -2.97
N TRP A 86 0.68 -7.83 -3.58
CA TRP A 86 0.98 -9.07 -2.86
C TRP A 86 2.38 -9.06 -2.23
N CYS A 87 3.40 -8.61 -2.98
CA CYS A 87 4.77 -8.49 -2.45
C CYS A 87 4.91 -7.46 -1.33
N ILE A 88 4.10 -6.39 -1.36
CA ILE A 88 4.08 -5.41 -0.26
C ILE A 88 3.32 -5.95 0.96
N TRP A 89 2.41 -6.89 0.74
CA TRP A 89 1.53 -7.46 1.75
C TRP A 89 2.14 -8.63 2.54
N MET A 90 2.94 -9.47 1.87
CA MET A 90 3.75 -10.54 2.47
C MET A 90 4.81 -9.96 3.41
#